data_AF-A0A8C3CQN3-F1
#
_entry.id   AF-A0A8C3CQN3-F1
#
_cell.length_a   1.000
_cell.length_b   1.000
_cell.length_c   1.000
_cell.angle_alpha   90.00
_cell.angle_beta   90.00
_cell.angle_gamma   90.00
#
_symmetry.space_group_name_H-M   'P 1'
#
loop_
_entity.id
_entity.type
_entity.pdbx_description
1 polymer ?
#
loop_
_entity_poly.entity_id
_entity_poly.type
_entity_poly.pdbx_seq_one_letter_code
_entity_poly.pdbx_strand_id
1 'polypeptide(L)'
;MKFITEIWHPNVDKNGDVCISILHEPGEDKYGYEKPEERWLPIHTVETIMISVISMLADPNGDSPANVDAAKEWREDRNGEFKRKVARCVRKSQETAFE
;
A
#
# COMPACT_ATOMS: atom_id res chain seq x y z
N MET A 1 5.99 -4.76 -6.62
CA MET A 1 6.91 -4.10 -5.66
C MET A 1 6.68 -4.69 -4.30
N LYS A 2 7.72 -4.84 -3.46
CA LYS A 2 7.62 -5.52 -2.17
C LYS A 2 8.33 -4.76 -1.05
N PHE A 3 7.63 -4.55 0.06
CA PHE A 3 8.26 -4.16 1.33
C PHE A 3 8.96 -5.38 1.95
N ILE A 4 10.25 -5.24 2.24
CA ILE A 4 11.00 -6.25 2.99
C ILE A 4 10.83 -6.07 4.50
N THR A 5 10.57 -4.85 4.95
CA THR A 5 10.26 -4.52 6.34
C THR A 5 8.83 -4.91 6.67
N GLU A 6 8.59 -5.30 7.92
CA GLU A 6 7.23 -5.48 8.43
C GLU A 6 6.44 -4.15 8.32
N ILE A 7 5.24 -4.23 7.74
CA ILE A 7 4.37 -3.07 7.54
C ILE A 7 2.91 -3.45 7.76
N TRP A 8 2.16 -2.56 8.41
CA TRP A 8 0.71 -2.70 8.60
C TRP A 8 -0.02 -1.66 7.75
N HIS A 9 -0.55 -2.08 6.60
CA HIS A 9 -1.15 -1.15 5.63
C HIS A 9 -2.29 -1.81 4.83
N PRO A 10 -3.42 -1.12 4.57
CA PRO A 10 -4.53 -1.65 3.78
C PRO A 10 -4.15 -2.15 2.38
N ASN A 11 -3.23 -1.45 1.70
CA ASN A 11 -2.80 -1.77 0.33
C ASN A 11 -1.48 -2.57 0.25
N VAL A 12 -1.03 -3.16 1.36
CA VAL A 12 0.15 -4.04 1.37
C VAL A 12 -0.26 -5.39 1.97
N ASP A 13 -0.06 -6.47 1.21
CA ASP A 13 -0.34 -7.83 1.68
C ASP A 13 0.58 -8.23 2.86
N LYS A 14 0.20 -9.26 3.61
CA LYS A 14 0.98 -9.85 4.71
C LYS A 14 2.37 -10.30 4.27
N ASN A 15 2.54 -10.63 2.98
CA ASN A 15 3.83 -10.97 2.41
C ASN A 15 4.70 -9.75 2.08
N GLY A 16 4.15 -8.53 2.14
CA GLY A 16 4.83 -7.28 1.80
C GLY A 16 4.57 -6.78 0.38
N ASP A 17 3.81 -7.51 -0.43
CA ASP A 17 3.50 -7.12 -1.82
C ASP A 17 2.55 -5.92 -1.86
N VAL A 18 2.94 -4.90 -2.61
CA VAL A 18 2.19 -3.63 -2.75
C VAL A 18 1.15 -3.76 -3.85
N CYS A 19 -0.09 -3.39 -3.55
CA CYS A 19 -1.23 -3.42 -4.48
C CYS A 19 -1.78 -2.01 -4.70
N ILE A 20 -1.36 -1.37 -5.79
CA ILE A 20 -1.82 -0.05 -6.24
C ILE A 20 -1.93 -0.05 -7.77
N SER A 21 -2.87 0.71 -8.31
CA SER A 21 -3.25 0.69 -9.73
C SER A 21 -2.06 0.86 -10.67
N ILE A 22 -1.14 1.79 -10.39
CA ILE A 22 0.05 2.08 -11.22
C ILE A 22 0.97 0.86 -11.44
N LEU A 23 0.85 -0.18 -10.60
CA LEU A 23 1.61 -1.43 -10.72
C LEU A 23 0.81 -2.57 -11.38
N HIS A 24 -0.48 -2.38 -11.65
CA HIS A 24 -1.31 -3.38 -12.32
C HIS A 24 -0.99 -3.43 -13.82
N GLU A 25 -1.24 -4.58 -14.43
CA GLU A 25 -1.00 -4.80 -15.86
C GLU A 25 -1.71 -3.75 -16.73
N PRO A 26 -1.10 -3.32 -17.85
CA PRO A 26 -1.70 -2.35 -18.76
C PRO A 26 -3.00 -2.87 -19.37
N GLY A 27 -3.90 -1.95 -19.73
CA GLY A 27 -5.16 -2.25 -20.42
C GLY A 27 -6.40 -2.05 -19.55
N GLU A 28 -7.55 -2.43 -20.09
CA GLU A 28 -8.83 -2.29 -19.41
C GLU A 28 -8.92 -3.25 -18.21
N ASP A 29 -9.33 -2.72 -17.06
CA ASP A 29 -9.65 -3.57 -15.91
C ASP A 29 -10.90 -4.40 -16.23
N LYS A 30 -10.79 -5.70 -15.99
CA LYS A 30 -11.87 -6.67 -16.21
C LYS A 30 -13.13 -6.33 -15.41
N TYR A 31 -12.97 -5.68 -14.27
CA TYR A 31 -14.06 -5.35 -13.36
C TYR A 31 -14.52 -3.88 -13.47
N GLY A 32 -13.81 -3.06 -14.26
CA GLY A 32 -14.14 -1.66 -14.49
C GLY A 32 -13.93 -0.74 -13.28
N TYR A 33 -13.15 -1.16 -12.28
CA TYR A 33 -12.83 -0.33 -11.12
C TYR A 33 -11.74 0.69 -11.41
N GLU A 34 -10.85 0.38 -12.35
CA GLU A 34 -9.70 1.22 -12.70
C GLU A 34 -9.74 1.61 -14.18
N LYS A 35 -9.34 2.85 -14.47
CA LYS A 35 -9.14 3.31 -15.84
C LYS A 35 -7.78 2.82 -16.36
N PRO A 36 -7.63 2.58 -17.68
CA PRO A 36 -6.34 2.24 -18.28
C PRO A 36 -5.23 3.25 -17.97
N GLU A 37 -5.57 4.52 -17.80
CA GLU A 37 -4.64 5.61 -17.47
C GLU A 37 -4.13 5.57 -16.02
N GLU A 38 -4.82 4.86 -15.12
CA GLU A 38 -4.45 4.70 -13.71
C GLU A 38 -3.54 3.48 -13.49
N ARG A 39 -3.40 2.63 -14.52
CA ARG A 39 -2.62 1.39 -14.52
C ARG A 39 -1.19 1.61 -15.02
N TRP A 40 -0.38 0.55 -15.08
CA TRP A 40 0.98 0.66 -15.61
C TRP A 40 0.99 1.19 -17.05
N LEU A 41 1.72 2.28 -17.27
CA LEU A 41 2.01 2.86 -18.57
C LEU A 41 3.54 2.92 -18.77
N PRO A 42 4.05 2.74 -20.01
CA PRO A 42 5.49 2.80 -20.29
C PRO A 42 6.18 4.14 -19.95
N ILE A 43 5.40 5.20 -19.73
CA ILE A 43 5.90 6.52 -19.35
C ILE A 43 6.24 6.62 -17.85
N HIS A 44 5.75 5.70 -17.02
CA HIS A 44 6.05 5.72 -15.61
C HIS A 44 7.51 5.40 -15.34
N THR A 45 8.11 6.23 -14.50
CA THR A 45 9.46 6.06 -14.00
C THR A 45 9.41 5.49 -12.59
N VAL A 46 10.56 5.00 -12.11
CA VAL A 46 10.72 4.60 -10.70
C VAL A 46 10.31 5.74 -9.77
N GLU A 47 10.66 6.99 -10.09
CA GLU A 47 10.25 8.16 -9.32
C GLU A 47 8.73 8.30 -9.23
N THR A 48 8.02 8.22 -10.35
CA THR A 48 6.55 8.32 -10.34
C THR A 48 5.89 7.20 -9.53
N ILE A 49 6.46 5.99 -9.58
CA ILE A 49 6.01 4.86 -8.75
C ILE A 49 6.25 5.17 -7.26
N MET A 50 7.44 5.65 -6.90
CA MET A 50 7.77 5.96 -5.51
C MET A 50 6.90 7.09 -4.94
N ILE A 51 6.56 8.10 -5.75
CA ILE A 51 5.60 9.15 -5.36
C ILE A 51 4.23 8.53 -5.07
N SER A 52 3.76 7.62 -5.94
CA SER A 52 2.49 6.91 -5.73
C SER A 52 2.50 6.09 -4.43
N VAL A 53 3.62 5.42 -4.11
CA VAL A 53 3.78 4.67 -2.84
C VAL A 53 3.74 5.60 -1.63
N ILE A 54 4.41 6.75 -1.67
CA ILE A 54 4.35 7.74 -0.57
C ILE A 54 2.93 8.25 -0.40
N SER A 55 2.24 8.58 -1.50
CA SER A 55 0.84 8.99 -1.47
C SER A 55 -0.06 7.92 -0.85
N MET A 56 0.12 6.66 -1.25
CA MET A 56 -0.61 5.51 -0.70
C MET A 56 -0.37 5.33 0.80
N LEU A 57 0.87 5.50 1.28
CA LEU A 57 1.18 5.42 2.72
C LEU A 57 0.54 6.56 3.52
N ALA A 58 0.39 7.74 2.91
CA ALA A 58 -0.23 8.89 3.56
C ALA A 58 -1.77 8.77 3.58
N ASP A 59 -2.35 8.24 2.50
CA ASP A 59 -3.80 8.07 2.34
C ASP A 59 -4.12 6.65 1.82
N PRO A 60 -4.33 5.68 2.73
CA PRO A 60 -4.66 4.32 2.37
C PRO A 60 -5.98 4.20 1.59
N ASN A 61 -5.97 3.47 0.49
CA ASN A 61 -7.19 3.16 -0.27
C ASN A 61 -7.95 2.01 0.42
N GLY A 62 -9.12 2.34 0.95
CA GLY A 62 -10.02 1.40 1.62
C GLY A 62 -10.90 0.56 0.68
N ASP A 63 -11.09 0.95 -0.58
CA ASP A 63 -12.10 0.35 -1.47
C ASP A 63 -11.64 -0.99 -2.08
N SER A 64 -10.32 -1.18 -2.21
CA SER A 64 -9.70 -2.41 -2.73
C SER A 64 -8.49 -2.81 -1.88
N PRO A 65 -8.70 -3.32 -0.66
CA PRO A 65 -7.60 -3.61 0.25
C PRO A 65 -6.91 -4.95 -0.08
N ALA A 66 -5.58 -4.94 -0.09
CA ALA A 66 -4.77 -6.16 -0.09
C ALA A 66 -4.78 -6.84 1.30
N ASN A 67 -4.86 -6.03 2.36
CA ASN A 67 -4.95 -6.50 3.74
C ASN A 67 -6.27 -6.05 4.35
N VAL A 68 -7.23 -6.97 4.35
CA VAL A 68 -8.61 -6.74 4.84
C VAL A 68 -8.61 -6.39 6.33
N ASP A 69 -7.74 -7.01 7.14
CA ASP A 69 -7.65 -6.75 8.58
C ASP A 69 -7.19 -5.30 8.84
N ALA A 70 -6.13 -4.86 8.16
CA ALA A 70 -5.64 -3.48 8.26
C ALA A 70 -6.67 -2.47 7.73
N ALA A 71 -7.39 -2.79 6.66
CA ALA A 71 -8.43 -1.94 6.11
C ALA A 71 -9.64 -1.80 7.04
N LYS A 72 -10.05 -2.88 7.71
CA LYS A 72 -11.11 -2.85 8.71
C LYS A 72 -10.72 -1.94 9.87
N GLU A 73 -9.53 -2.13 10.43
CA GLU A 73 -9.02 -1.29 11.52
C GLU A 73 -8.86 0.17 11.12
N TRP A 74 -8.43 0.44 9.88
CA TRP A 74 -8.37 1.80 9.35
C TRP A 74 -9.73 2.50 9.35
N ARG A 75 -10.81 1.78 9.00
CA ARG A 75 -12.18 2.34 8.95
C ARG A 75 -12.81 2.45 10.34
N GLU A 76 -12.64 1.44 11.18
CA GLU A 76 -13.36 1.30 12.46
C GLU A 76 -12.62 1.93 13.65
N ASP A 77 -11.29 1.86 13.70
CA ASP A 77 -10.48 2.32 14.84
C ASP A 77 -9.12 2.86 14.40
N ARG A 78 -9.15 3.91 13.56
CA ARG A 78 -7.95 4.55 12.99
C ARG A 78 -6.96 5.01 14.07
N ASN A 79 -7.45 5.57 15.18
CA ASN A 79 -6.61 6.18 16.22
C ASN A 79 -6.26 5.23 17.37
N GLY A 80 -6.92 4.09 17.49
CA GLY A 80 -6.63 3.06 18.50
C GLY A 80 -5.68 2.00 17.95
N GLU A 81 -6.22 0.81 17.66
CA GLU A 81 -5.40 -0.36 17.32
C GLU A 81 -4.60 -0.18 16.02
N PHE A 82 -5.20 0.44 14.99
CA PHE A 82 -4.50 0.69 13.72
C PHE A 82 -3.22 1.50 13.95
N LYS A 83 -3.35 2.67 14.59
CA LYS A 83 -2.21 3.55 14.90
C LYS A 83 -1.18 2.87 15.79
N ARG A 84 -1.61 2.04 16.74
CA ARG A 84 -0.72 1.29 17.64
C ARG A 84 0.13 0.26 16.86
N LYS A 85 -0.48 -0.49 15.93
CA LYS A 85 0.23 -1.45 15.09
C LYS A 85 1.20 -0.77 14.14
N VAL A 86 0.76 0.30 13.46
CA VAL A 86 1.65 1.11 12.59
C VAL A 86 2.85 1.64 13.38
N ALA A 87 2.64 2.21 14.57
CA ALA A 87 3.74 2.71 15.40
C ALA A 87 4.72 1.60 15.82
N ARG A 88 4.23 0.37 16.05
CA ARG A 88 5.09 -0.78 16.33
C ARG A 88 5.96 -1.14 15.12
N CYS A 89 5.39 -1.16 13.91
CA CYS A 89 6.14 -1.40 12.67
C CYS A 89 7.21 -0.32 12.45
N VAL A 90 6.88 0.96 12.68
CA VAL A 90 7.83 2.08 12.58
C VAL A 90 9.00 1.92 13.56
N ARG A 91 8.73 1.54 14.81
CA ARG A 91 9.81 1.30 15.78
C ARG A 91 10.71 0.14 15.35
N LYS A 92 10.09 -0.98 14.95
CA LYS A 92 10.83 -2.17 14.52
C LYS A 92 11.70 -1.89 13.28
N SER A 93 11.20 -1.10 12.32
CA SER A 93 11.97 -0.77 11.12
C SER A 93 13.21 0.08 11.42
N GLN A 94 13.19 0.90 12.49
CA GLN A 94 14.36 1.63 12.95
C GLN A 94 15.42 0.72 13.59
N GLU A 95 14.98 -0.32 14.30
CA GLU A 95 15.88 -1.30 14.93
C GLU A 95 16.59 -2.13 13.86
N THR A 96 15.88 -2.56 12.81
CA THR A 96 16.44 -3.37 11.71
C THR A 96 17.07 -2.54 10.59
N ALA A 97 17.06 -1.20 10.68
CA ALA A 97 17.58 -0.34 9.60
C ALA A 97 19.10 -0.45 9.39
N PHE A 98 19.81 -0.97 10.38
CA PHE A 98 21.27 -1.03 10.42
C PHE A 98 21.81 -2.47 10.54
N GLU A 99 20.94 -3.47 10.43
CA GLU A 99 21.30 -4.88 10.28
C GLU A 99 21.54 -5.19 8.79
#